data_AF-A0A7V3G7M6-F1
#
_entry.id   AF-A0A7V3G7M6-F1
#
_cell.length_a   1.000
_cell.length_b   1.000
_cell.length_c   1.000
_cell.angle_alpha   90.00
_cell.angle_beta   90.00
_cell.angle_gamma   90.00
#
_symmetry.space_group_name_H-M   'P 1'
#
loop_
_entity.id
_entity.type
_entity.pdbx_description
1 polymer ?
#
loop_
_entity_poly.entity_id
_entity_poly.type
_entity_poly.pdbx_seq_one_letter_code
_entity_poly.pdbx_strand_id
1 'polypeptide(L)'
;MNDDQNNPPPQNVPDVPIDEELAGRVMSLYQSVDQVLDDLRVPEEERKEVEQNLMEAIAADLLVRLGQQLSEEEKKELGKMGEGLPAGQEPDLNAVAGFFRNKFSQEELVHALAEATESVLTEFTEAMRR
;
A
#
# COMPACT_ATOMS: atom_id res chain seq x y z
N MET A 1 14.30 -21.46 -35.24
CA MET A 1 14.77 -20.20 -34.66
C MET A 1 13.67 -19.78 -33.70
N ASN A 2 13.82 -20.10 -32.42
CA ASN A 2 12.84 -19.85 -31.37
C ASN A 2 13.56 -19.04 -30.29
N ASP A 3 13.22 -17.77 -30.14
CA ASP A 3 13.59 -16.97 -28.96
C ASP A 3 12.54 -15.86 -28.82
N ASP A 4 11.44 -16.20 -28.13
CA ASP A 4 10.38 -15.26 -27.75
C ASP A 4 9.79 -15.69 -26.38
N GLN A 5 10.67 -15.95 -25.41
CA GLN A 5 10.30 -16.45 -24.07
C GLN A 5 10.96 -15.65 -22.92
N ASN A 6 10.82 -14.33 -22.90
CA ASN A 6 11.27 -13.54 -21.74
C ASN A 6 10.30 -12.43 -21.29
N ASN A 7 9.00 -12.55 -21.60
CA ASN A 7 7.99 -11.80 -20.85
C ASN A 7 7.52 -12.65 -19.67
N PRO A 8 7.70 -12.20 -18.40
CA PRO A 8 7.01 -12.84 -17.30
C PRO A 8 5.50 -12.84 -17.60
N PRO A 9 4.77 -13.93 -17.29
CA PRO A 9 3.34 -13.99 -17.58
C PRO A 9 2.65 -12.80 -16.91
N PRO A 10 1.69 -12.14 -17.59
CA PRO A 10 0.91 -11.08 -16.98
C PRO A 10 0.31 -11.62 -15.69
N GLN A 11 0.64 -10.99 -14.56
CA GLN A 11 0.00 -11.29 -13.29
C GLN A 11 -1.49 -11.05 -13.51
N ASN A 12 -2.28 -12.14 -13.52
CA ASN A 12 -3.74 -12.07 -13.54
C ASN A 12 -4.19 -11.40 -12.24
N VAL A 13 -4.24 -10.07 -12.25
CA VAL A 13 -4.92 -9.30 -11.21
C VAL A 13 -6.41 -9.60 -11.43
N PRO A 14 -7.12 -10.19 -10.44
CA PRO A 14 -8.54 -10.50 -10.60
C PRO A 14 -9.33 -9.26 -10.99
N ASP A 15 -10.15 -9.40 -12.02
CA ASP A 15 -11.02 -8.36 -12.58
C ASP A 15 -12.14 -8.06 -11.57
N VAL A 16 -11.83 -7.17 -10.63
CA VAL A 16 -12.79 -6.71 -9.61
C VAL A 16 -13.36 -5.38 -10.03
N PRO A 17 -14.66 -5.13 -9.79
CA PRO A 17 -15.26 -3.84 -10.05
C PRO A 17 -14.42 -2.76 -9.37
N ILE A 18 -13.74 -1.97 -10.18
CA ILE A 18 -13.02 -0.80 -9.69
C ILE A 18 -14.08 0.18 -9.25
N ASP A 19 -14.09 0.54 -7.97
CA ASP A 19 -14.85 1.68 -7.50
C ASP A 19 -14.23 2.94 -8.16
N GLU A 20 -14.89 3.42 -9.21
CA GLU A 20 -14.41 4.55 -10.02
C GLU A 20 -14.32 5.84 -9.18
N GLU A 21 -15.17 6.00 -8.17
CA GLU A 21 -15.16 7.16 -7.28
C GLU A 21 -13.91 7.12 -6.39
N LEU A 22 -13.60 5.93 -5.86
CA LEU A 22 -12.42 5.68 -5.05
C LEU A 22 -11.13 5.87 -5.84
N ALA A 23 -11.06 5.30 -7.05
CA ALA A 23 -9.92 5.48 -7.95
C ALA A 23 -9.70 6.96 -8.30
N GLY A 24 -10.80 7.71 -8.52
CA GLY A 24 -10.76 9.15 -8.76
C GLY A 24 -10.20 9.94 -7.56
N ARG A 25 -10.62 9.60 -6.33
CA ARG A 25 -10.07 10.22 -5.10
C ARG A 25 -8.58 9.97 -4.96
N VAL A 26 -8.14 8.72 -5.14
CA VAL A 26 -6.72 8.35 -5.05
C VAL A 26 -5.88 9.09 -6.08
N MET A 27 -6.31 9.15 -7.34
CA MET A 27 -5.59 9.91 -8.38
C MET A 27 -5.51 11.41 -8.04
N SER A 28 -6.57 12.00 -7.51
CA SER A 28 -6.60 13.42 -7.09
C SER A 28 -5.60 13.70 -5.96
N LEU A 29 -5.43 12.75 -5.03
CA LEU A 29 -4.46 12.87 -3.93
C LEU A 29 -3.02 12.77 -4.44
N TYR A 30 -2.71 11.84 -5.34
CA TYR A 30 -1.38 11.78 -5.98
C TYR A 30 -1.05 13.07 -6.74
N GLN A 31 -2.00 13.63 -7.50
CA GLN A 31 -1.81 14.92 -8.16
C GLN A 31 -1.55 16.06 -7.16
N SER A 32 -2.18 16.01 -5.99
CA SER A 32 -1.98 17.00 -4.93
C SER A 32 -0.57 16.92 -4.33
N VAL A 33 -0.03 15.70 -4.16
CA VAL A 33 1.34 15.47 -3.72
C VAL A 33 2.34 16.01 -4.75
N ASP A 34 2.16 15.67 -6.03
CA ASP A 34 3.01 16.16 -7.11
C ASP A 34 3.06 17.68 -7.14
N GLN A 35 1.89 18.33 -7.03
CA GLN A 35 1.80 19.79 -6.98
C GLN A 35 2.56 20.38 -5.78
N VAL A 36 2.47 19.76 -4.60
CA VAL A 36 3.20 20.23 -3.40
C VAL A 36 4.70 20.09 -3.59
N LEU A 37 5.17 18.99 -4.18
CA LEU A 37 6.60 18.77 -4.47
C LEU A 37 7.12 19.75 -5.53
N ASP A 38 6.28 20.09 -6.53
CA ASP A 38 6.56 21.14 -7.51
C ASP A 38 6.66 22.52 -6.87
N ASP A 39 5.70 22.88 -6.02
CA ASP A 39 5.65 24.17 -5.33
C ASP A 39 6.88 24.40 -4.45
N LEU A 40 7.33 23.33 -3.78
CA LEU A 40 8.52 23.32 -2.94
C LEU A 40 9.83 23.15 -3.72
N ARG A 41 9.76 22.96 -5.04
CA ARG A 41 10.90 22.74 -5.94
C ARG A 41 11.80 21.60 -5.47
N VAL A 42 11.19 20.52 -4.96
CA VAL A 42 11.92 19.33 -4.51
C VAL A 42 12.66 18.72 -5.71
N PRO A 43 13.98 18.50 -5.62
CA PRO A 43 14.77 17.86 -6.67
C PRO A 43 14.24 16.47 -7.02
N GLU A 44 14.39 16.06 -8.28
CA GLU A 44 13.90 14.76 -8.76
C GLU A 44 14.48 13.57 -8.00
N GLU A 45 15.73 13.68 -7.54
CA GLU A 45 16.41 12.67 -6.72
C GLU A 45 15.70 12.48 -5.36
N GLU A 46 15.28 13.57 -4.73
CA GLU A 46 14.55 13.56 -3.45
C GLU A 46 13.09 13.14 -3.63
N ARG A 47 12.48 13.40 -4.79
CA ARG A 47 11.09 12.97 -5.07
C ARG A 47 10.91 11.47 -5.01
N LYS A 48 11.89 10.71 -5.50
CA LYS A 48 11.84 9.24 -5.43
C LYS A 48 11.89 8.73 -4.00
N GLU A 49 12.68 9.38 -3.16
CA GLU A 49 12.74 9.06 -1.72
C GLU A 49 11.42 9.42 -1.04
N VAL A 50 10.84 10.58 -1.36
CA VAL A 50 9.50 10.96 -0.88
C VAL A 50 8.43 9.96 -1.32
N GLU A 51 8.43 9.55 -2.59
CA GLU A 51 7.47 8.57 -3.11
C GLU A 51 7.60 7.21 -2.40
N GLN A 52 8.83 6.74 -2.16
CA GLN A 52 9.07 5.52 -1.39
C GLN A 52 8.57 5.65 0.04
N ASN A 53 8.90 6.75 0.73
CA ASN A 53 8.45 7.00 2.10
C ASN A 53 6.92 7.09 2.19
N LEU A 54 6.26 7.70 1.19
CA LEU A 54 4.81 7.74 1.10
C LEU A 54 4.22 6.34 0.91
N MET A 55 4.80 5.54 0.02
CA MET A 55 4.35 4.17 -0.21
C MET A 55 4.49 3.30 1.04
N GLU A 56 5.60 3.42 1.76
CA GLU A 56 5.82 2.73 3.04
C GLU A 56 4.83 3.18 4.11
N ALA A 57 4.58 4.49 4.23
CA ALA A 57 3.61 5.03 5.17
C ALA A 57 2.17 4.54 4.86
N ILE A 58 1.78 4.52 3.58
CA ILE A 58 0.48 3.99 3.13
C ILE A 58 0.37 2.49 3.47
N ALA A 59 1.42 1.71 3.19
CA ALA A 59 1.44 0.29 3.51
C ALA A 59 1.33 0.05 5.02
N ALA A 60 2.03 0.84 5.84
CA ALA A 60 1.97 0.75 7.29
C ALA A 60 0.56 1.08 7.81
N ASP A 61 -0.05 2.18 7.36
CA ASP A 61 -1.40 2.57 7.78
C ASP A 61 -2.45 1.53 7.34
N LEU A 62 -2.34 1.02 6.10
CA LEU A 62 -3.19 -0.07 5.61
C LEU A 62 -3.11 -1.30 6.51
N LEU A 63 -1.90 -1.75 6.86
CA LEU A 63 -1.70 -2.92 7.72
C LEU A 63 -2.27 -2.70 9.13
N VAL A 64 -2.15 -1.48 9.67
CA VAL A 64 -2.74 -1.12 10.96
C VAL A 64 -4.27 -1.17 10.89
N ARG A 65 -4.88 -0.59 9.87
CA ARG A 65 -6.35 -0.59 9.69
C ARG A 65 -6.91 -2.00 9.53
N LEU A 66 -6.34 -2.78 8.61
CA LEU A 66 -6.75 -4.17 8.42
C LEU A 66 -6.54 -4.97 9.71
N GLY A 67 -5.41 -4.76 10.41
CA GLY A 67 -5.11 -5.37 11.69
C GLY A 67 -6.12 -5.05 12.79
N GLN A 68 -6.68 -3.83 12.81
CA GLN A 68 -7.72 -3.44 13.78
C GLN A 68 -9.06 -4.13 13.55
N GLN A 69 -9.37 -4.49 12.30
CA GLN A 69 -10.60 -5.19 11.94
C GLN A 69 -10.56 -6.70 12.23
N LEU A 70 -9.36 -7.26 12.46
CA LEU A 70 -9.18 -8.66 12.83
C LEU A 70 -9.69 -8.95 14.24
N SER A 71 -10.19 -10.17 14.45
CA SER A 71 -10.42 -10.70 15.79
C SER A 71 -9.10 -10.95 16.54
N GLU A 72 -9.16 -11.07 17.86
CA GLU A 72 -7.96 -11.36 18.69
C GLU A 72 -7.29 -12.70 18.32
N GLU A 73 -8.08 -13.70 17.91
CA GLU A 73 -7.55 -14.99 17.43
C GLU A 73 -6.78 -14.83 16.12
N GLU A 74 -7.26 -13.98 15.22
CA GLU A 74 -6.64 -13.70 13.92
C GLU A 74 -5.42 -12.81 14.05
N LYS A 75 -5.42 -11.83 14.97
CA LYS A 75 -4.22 -11.06 15.32
C LYS A 75 -3.12 -11.96 15.85
N LYS A 76 -3.48 -12.98 16.64
CA LYS A 76 -2.53 -13.97 17.13
C LYS A 76 -2.02 -14.87 16.01
N GLU A 77 -2.86 -15.22 15.04
CA GLU A 77 -2.43 -15.95 13.83
C GLU A 77 -1.44 -15.14 12.99
N LEU A 78 -1.75 -13.86 12.76
CA LEU A 78 -0.86 -12.93 12.06
C LEU A 78 0.47 -12.75 12.81
N GLY A 79 0.42 -12.59 14.14
CA GLY A 79 1.62 -12.47 14.99
C GLY A 79 2.55 -13.67 14.87
N LYS A 80 2.01 -14.89 14.75
CA LYS A 80 2.81 -16.11 14.53
C LYS A 80 3.59 -16.12 13.23
N MET A 81 3.18 -15.32 12.23
CA MET A 81 3.93 -15.21 10.97
C MET A 81 5.27 -14.47 11.14
N GLY A 82 5.41 -13.68 12.22
CA GLY A 82 6.68 -13.07 12.62
C GLY A 82 7.38 -13.76 13.81
N GLU A 83 6.71 -14.71 14.48
CA GLU A 83 7.28 -15.42 15.63
C GLU A 83 8.39 -16.40 15.19
N GLY A 84 9.49 -16.41 15.93
CA GLY A 84 10.59 -17.36 15.70
C GLY A 84 11.56 -16.93 14.58
N LEU A 85 11.35 -15.77 13.97
CA LEU A 85 12.33 -15.18 13.07
C LEU A 85 13.56 -14.68 13.87
N PRO A 86 14.79 -14.97 13.42
CA PRO A 86 16.01 -14.34 13.92
C PRO A 86 15.87 -12.82 13.95
N ALA A 87 16.51 -12.17 14.92
CA ALA A 87 16.56 -10.70 14.96
C ALA A 87 17.11 -10.16 13.62
N GLY A 88 16.35 -9.28 12.97
CA GLY A 88 16.68 -8.70 11.66
C GLY A 88 16.18 -9.49 10.45
N GLN A 89 15.45 -10.59 10.64
CA GLN A 89 14.66 -11.20 9.56
C GLN A 89 13.25 -10.61 9.53
N GLU A 90 12.86 -10.17 8.34
CA GLU A 90 11.52 -9.70 8.06
C GLU A 90 10.57 -10.88 7.79
N PRO A 91 9.30 -10.77 8.18
CA PRO A 91 8.28 -11.76 7.84
C PRO A 91 8.07 -11.83 6.32
N ASP A 92 7.67 -13.00 5.83
CA ASP A 92 7.35 -13.18 4.41
C ASP A 92 6.14 -12.31 4.03
N LEU A 93 6.42 -11.22 3.31
CA LEU A 93 5.40 -10.27 2.86
C LEU A 93 4.35 -10.92 1.96
N ASN A 94 4.70 -11.97 1.20
CA ASN A 94 3.72 -12.70 0.40
C ASN A 94 2.77 -13.52 1.28
N ALA A 95 3.27 -14.10 2.36
CA ALA A 95 2.45 -14.82 3.33
C ALA A 95 1.52 -13.85 4.09
N VAL A 96 2.04 -12.70 4.51
CA VAL A 96 1.26 -11.63 5.16
C VAL A 96 0.18 -11.10 4.21
N ALA A 97 0.51 -10.81 2.95
CA ALA A 97 -0.47 -10.39 1.95
C ALA A 97 -1.52 -11.48 1.67
N GLY A 98 -1.09 -12.76 1.64
CA GLY A 98 -1.97 -13.91 1.49
C GLY A 98 -2.96 -14.05 2.66
N PHE A 99 -2.51 -13.78 3.89
CA PHE A 99 -3.38 -13.75 5.07
C PHE A 99 -4.52 -12.74 4.87
N PHE A 100 -4.20 -11.47 4.57
CA PHE A 100 -5.21 -10.43 4.41
C PHE A 100 -6.18 -10.72 3.26
N ARG A 101 -5.69 -11.24 2.13
CA ARG A 101 -6.55 -11.65 0.98
C ARG A 101 -7.55 -12.76 1.31
N ASN A 102 -7.25 -13.60 2.30
CA ASN A 102 -8.15 -14.67 2.74
C ASN A 102 -9.14 -14.20 3.81
N LYS A 103 -8.87 -13.07 4.47
CA LYS A 103 -9.68 -12.52 5.57
C LYS A 103 -10.66 -11.45 5.12
N PHE A 104 -10.25 -10.64 4.15
CA PHE A 104 -11.03 -9.53 3.64
C PHE A 104 -11.44 -9.78 2.21
N SER A 105 -12.64 -9.35 1.85
CA SER A 105 -13.05 -9.25 0.46
C SER A 105 -12.19 -8.23 -0.28
N GLN A 106 -12.12 -8.36 -1.62
CA GLN A 106 -11.34 -7.43 -2.41
C GLN A 106 -11.88 -5.99 -2.34
N GLU A 107 -13.20 -5.82 -2.17
CA GLU A 107 -13.82 -4.52 -1.94
C GLU A 107 -13.34 -3.88 -0.63
N GLU A 108 -13.31 -4.64 0.47
CA GLU A 108 -12.79 -4.17 1.77
C GLU A 108 -11.30 -3.81 1.68
N LEU A 109 -10.49 -4.60 0.99
CA LEU A 109 -9.07 -4.32 0.80
C LEU A 109 -8.84 -3.04 -0.01
N VAL A 110 -9.61 -2.85 -1.08
CA VAL A 110 -9.53 -1.66 -1.93
C VAL A 110 -9.99 -0.41 -1.16
N HIS A 111 -11.07 -0.52 -0.39
CA HIS A 111 -11.56 0.54 0.47
C HIS A 111 -10.53 0.94 1.53
N ALA A 112 -9.98 -0.03 2.26
CA ALA A 112 -8.96 0.22 3.29
C ALA A 112 -7.67 0.82 2.70
N LEU A 113 -7.24 0.39 1.51
CA LEU A 113 -6.08 0.96 0.81
C LEU A 113 -6.33 2.43 0.47
N ALA A 114 -7.52 2.75 -0.02
CA ALA A 114 -7.85 4.12 -0.37
C ALA A 114 -7.97 5.03 0.85
N GLU A 115 -8.55 4.57 1.95
CA GLU A 115 -8.55 5.31 3.22
C GLU A 115 -7.13 5.56 3.74
N ALA A 116 -6.27 4.55 3.68
CA ALA A 116 -4.87 4.67 4.09
C ALA A 116 -4.12 5.67 3.20
N THR A 117 -4.34 5.59 1.88
CA THR A 117 -3.77 6.54 0.92
C THR A 117 -4.25 7.97 1.19
N GLU A 118 -5.54 8.17 1.40
CA GLU A 118 -6.12 9.48 1.72
C GLU A 118 -5.55 10.06 3.02
N SER A 119 -5.46 9.26 4.09
CA SER A 119 -4.92 9.70 5.37
C SER A 119 -3.48 10.16 5.22
N VAL A 120 -2.61 9.32 4.64
CA VAL A 120 -1.17 9.61 4.53
C VAL A 120 -0.91 10.78 3.60
N LEU A 121 -1.56 10.84 2.43
CA LEU A 121 -1.32 11.93 1.48
C LEU A 121 -1.85 13.27 2.00
N THR A 122 -2.95 13.26 2.78
CA THR A 122 -3.46 14.46 3.47
C THR A 122 -2.47 14.92 4.54
N GLU A 123 -2.04 14.03 5.43
CA GLU A 123 -1.08 14.35 6.49
C GLU A 123 0.24 14.86 5.93
N PHE A 124 0.75 14.24 4.87
CA PHE A 124 1.95 14.69 4.18
C PHE A 124 1.78 16.10 3.62
N THR A 125 0.69 16.33 2.87
CA THR A 125 0.41 17.65 2.27
C THR A 125 0.26 18.74 3.34
N GLU A 126 -0.40 18.44 4.46
CA GLU A 126 -0.52 19.38 5.59
C GLU A 126 0.82 19.66 6.25
N ALA A 127 1.65 18.63 6.47
CA ALA A 127 2.97 18.78 7.06
C ALA A 127 3.90 19.64 6.21
N MET A 128 3.85 19.48 4.88
CA MET A 128 4.68 20.24 3.94
C MET A 128 4.22 21.69 3.73
N ARG A 129 2.97 22.02 4.06
CA ARG A 129 2.40 23.37 3.97
C ARG A 129 2.58 24.20 5.25
N ARG A 130 3.05 23.60 6.34
CA ARG A 130 3.36 24.28 7.62
C ARG A 130 4.77 24.83 7.61
#